data_AF-A0A395D300-F1
#
_entry.id   AF-A0A395D300-F1
#
_cell.length_a   1.000
_cell.length_b   1.000
_cell.length_c   1.000
_cell.angle_alpha   90.00
_cell.angle_beta   90.00
_cell.angle_gamma   90.00
#
_symmetry.space_group_name_H-M   'P 1'
#
loop_
_entity.id
_entity.type
_entity.pdbx_description
1 polymer ?
#
loop_
_entity_poly.entity_id
_entity_poly.type
_entity_poly.pdbx_seq_one_letter_code
_entity_poly.pdbx_strand_id
1 'polypeptide(L)'
;DAMHEGRTYQRVELITGGRRRRSWTSEEKARIVAESAEPNANISDVARRNGVSRGLLTVWRRQAWEARSTSEHESLFAAVRVRCAEECSRNATAIVEERDAVSVVSCTIEVSIADATVRVPMGADSATVNAVISALRRSR
;
A
#
# COMPACT_ATOMS: atom_id res chain seq x y z
N ASP A 1 67.09 -12.84 13.71
CA ASP A 1 66.41 -11.68 13.09
C ASP A 1 65.11 -12.09 12.43
N ALA A 2 63.97 -11.57 12.90
CA ALA A 2 62.66 -11.77 12.27
C ALA A 2 62.10 -10.41 11.84
N MET A 3 62.17 -10.15 10.53
CA MET A 3 61.68 -8.94 9.86
C MET A 3 60.14 -8.96 9.83
N HIS A 4 59.48 -8.26 10.75
CA HIS A 4 58.06 -7.89 10.60
C HIS A 4 57.95 -6.48 10.00
N GLU A 5 58.31 -6.35 8.72
CA GLU A 5 58.05 -5.13 7.96
C GLU A 5 56.64 -5.20 7.33
N GLY A 6 55.81 -4.19 7.60
CA GLY A 6 54.80 -3.76 6.62
C GLY A 6 53.33 -4.08 6.86
N ARG A 7 52.88 -4.50 8.05
CA ARG A 7 51.44 -4.37 8.38
C ARG A 7 51.21 -3.10 9.17
N THR A 8 50.81 -2.04 8.46
CA THR A 8 50.24 -0.84 9.08
C THR A 8 48.91 -1.24 9.72
N TYR A 9 48.94 -1.53 11.02
CA TYR A 9 47.74 -1.82 11.78
C TYR A 9 46.89 -0.54 11.85
N GLN A 10 45.78 -0.54 11.11
CA GLN A 10 44.82 0.54 11.14
C GLN A 10 44.00 0.42 12.42
N ARG A 11 44.26 1.31 13.38
CA ARG A 11 43.51 1.39 14.64
C ARG A 11 42.04 1.71 14.34
N VAL A 12 41.18 0.73 14.50
CA VAL A 12 39.72 0.92 14.44
C VAL A 12 39.25 1.29 15.84
N GLU A 13 38.88 2.56 16.02
CA GLU A 13 38.17 2.99 17.23
C GLU A 13 36.71 2.51 17.14
N LEU A 14 36.42 1.42 17.84
CA LEU A 14 35.06 1.02 18.12
C LEU A 14 34.49 1.98 19.16
N ILE A 15 33.55 2.83 18.75
CA ILE A 15 32.75 3.63 19.67
C ILE A 15 31.81 2.67 20.41
N THR A 16 32.29 2.06 21.48
CA THR A 16 31.51 1.23 22.42
C THR A 16 30.67 2.10 23.36
N GLY A 17 30.26 3.29 22.90
CA GLY A 17 29.23 4.06 23.58
C GLY A 17 27.96 3.22 23.50
N GLY A 18 27.55 2.63 24.62
CA GLY A 18 26.34 1.83 24.70
C GLY A 18 25.22 2.57 23.99
N ARG A 19 24.89 2.11 22.77
CA ARG A 19 23.92 2.76 21.90
C ARG A 19 22.60 2.66 22.63
N ARG A 20 22.30 3.66 23.46
CA ARG A 20 21.02 3.82 24.13
C ARG A 20 20.06 4.16 23.00
N ARG A 21 19.65 3.13 22.27
CA ARG A 21 18.62 3.19 21.25
C ARG A 21 17.48 3.91 21.94
N ARG A 22 17.14 5.10 21.42
CA ARG A 22 15.98 5.86 21.85
C ARG A 22 14.83 4.85 22.00
N SER A 23 14.31 4.70 23.21
CA SER A 23 13.12 3.90 23.47
C SER A 23 11.94 4.83 23.29
N TRP A 24 10.99 4.46 22.43
CA TRP A 24 9.73 5.17 22.29
C TRP A 24 8.67 4.43 23.08
N THR A 25 7.96 5.16 23.93
CA THR A 25 6.76 4.64 24.57
C THR A 25 5.67 4.38 23.53
N SER A 26 4.68 3.54 23.87
CA SER A 26 3.52 3.29 23.00
C SER A 26 2.76 4.59 22.69
N GLU A 27 2.65 5.48 23.68
CA GLU A 27 2.03 6.79 23.55
C GLU A 27 2.80 7.71 22.59
N GLU A 28 4.13 7.81 22.74
CA GLU A 28 4.96 8.57 21.81
C GLU A 28 4.86 8.02 20.38
N LYS A 29 4.90 6.69 20.22
CA LYS A 29 4.72 6.04 18.91
C LYS A 29 3.36 6.42 18.31
N ALA A 30 2.29 6.36 19.08
CA ALA A 30 0.94 6.69 18.62
C ALA A 30 0.84 8.17 18.18
N ARG A 31 1.39 9.09 18.98
CA ARG A 31 1.42 10.53 18.66
C ARG A 31 2.16 10.81 17.34
N ILE A 32 3.33 10.21 17.16
CA ILE A 32 4.15 10.41 15.96
C ILE A 32 3.46 9.81 14.72
N VAL A 33 2.84 8.63 14.87
CA VAL A 33 2.07 8.00 13.79
C VAL A 33 0.87 8.87 13.39
N ALA A 34 0.15 9.45 14.37
CA ALA A 34 -0.96 10.35 14.12
C ALA A 34 -0.52 11.63 13.38
N GLU A 35 0.57 12.28 13.82
CA GLU A 35 1.15 13.44 13.12
C GLU A 35 1.49 13.10 11.65
N SER A 36 2.01 11.89 11.41
CA SER A 36 2.35 11.44 10.05
C SER A 36 1.15 11.03 9.18
N ALA A 37 -0.03 10.89 9.77
CA ALA A 37 -1.25 10.46 9.07
C ALA A 37 -2.11 11.64 8.57
N GLU A 38 -1.73 12.87 8.91
CA GLU A 38 -2.41 14.08 8.41
C GLU A 38 -2.32 14.16 6.87
N PRO A 39 -3.38 14.62 6.17
CA PRO A 39 -3.46 14.64 4.70
C PRO A 39 -2.31 15.38 3.99
N ASN A 40 -1.66 16.31 4.68
CA ASN A 40 -0.56 17.13 4.16
C ASN A 40 0.79 16.88 4.88
N ALA A 41 0.90 15.82 5.69
CA ALA A 41 2.12 15.56 6.43
C ALA A 41 3.24 14.97 5.55
N ASN A 42 4.38 15.64 5.53
CA ASN A 42 5.61 15.06 4.99
C ASN A 42 6.24 14.11 6.02
N ILE A 43 6.21 12.81 5.73
CA ILE A 43 6.76 11.75 6.59
C ILE A 43 8.23 11.99 6.94
N SER A 44 9.03 12.50 6.01
CA SER A 44 10.46 12.75 6.22
C SER A 44 10.68 13.89 7.22
N ASP A 45 9.82 14.91 7.18
CA ASP A 45 9.89 16.05 8.10
C ASP A 45 9.39 15.65 9.50
N VAL A 46 8.29 14.90 9.59
CA VAL A 46 7.80 14.34 10.85
C VAL A 46 8.84 13.43 11.50
N ALA A 47 9.50 12.58 10.71
CA ALA A 47 10.57 11.71 11.18
C ALA A 47 11.76 12.52 11.74
N ARG A 48 12.20 13.57 11.03
CA ARG A 48 13.29 14.46 11.46
C ARG A 48 12.94 15.22 12.74
N ARG A 49 11.73 15.79 12.82
CA ARG A 49 11.24 16.52 14.00
C ARG A 49 11.21 15.63 15.25
N ASN A 50 10.82 14.37 15.09
CA ASN A 50 10.66 13.43 16.20
C ASN A 50 11.90 12.56 16.47
N GLY A 51 13.01 12.77 15.74
CA GLY A 51 14.24 11.98 15.89
C GLY A 51 14.06 10.49 15.54
N VAL A 52 13.09 10.17 14.69
CA VAL A 52 12.75 8.81 14.24
C VAL A 52 13.34 8.58 12.85
N SER A 53 13.77 7.36 12.55
CA SER A 53 14.15 7.03 11.17
C SER A 53 12.89 6.91 10.30
N ARG A 54 12.95 7.43 9.07
CA ARG A 54 11.83 7.36 8.12
C ARG A 54 11.30 5.93 7.96
N GLY A 55 12.19 4.95 7.82
CA GLY A 55 11.82 3.54 7.67
C GLY A 55 11.07 2.98 8.88
N LEU A 56 11.46 3.37 10.10
CA LEU A 56 10.76 2.95 11.32
C LEU A 56 9.36 3.55 11.40
N LEU A 57 9.20 4.82 11.03
CA LEU A 57 7.90 5.49 10.99
C LEU A 57 6.96 4.84 9.95
N THR A 58 7.47 4.45 8.77
CA THR A 58 6.69 3.70 7.77
C THR A 58 6.19 2.36 8.31
N VAL A 59 7.04 1.61 9.02
CA VAL A 59 6.64 0.33 9.65
C VAL A 59 5.55 0.56 10.69
N TRP A 60 5.68 1.59 11.52
CA TRP A 60 4.68 1.92 12.54
C TRP A 60 3.33 2.34 11.95
N ARG A 61 3.33 3.09 10.83
CA ARG A 61 2.11 3.42 10.10
C ARG A 61 1.41 2.15 9.61
N ARG A 62 2.15 1.22 9.00
CA ARG A 62 1.58 -0.04 8.53
C ARG A 62 0.94 -0.84 9.68
N GLN A 63 1.66 -0.98 10.80
CA GLN A 63 1.14 -1.65 11.99
C GLN A 63 -0.13 -1.00 12.56
N ALA A 64 -0.20 0.34 12.55
CA ALA A 64 -1.38 1.06 13.02
C ALA A 64 -2.59 0.87 12.09
N TRP A 65 -2.36 0.76 10.77
CA TRP A 65 -3.40 0.44 9.80
C TRP A 65 -3.91 -1.00 9.96
N GLU A 66 -3.00 -1.96 10.11
CA GLU A 66 -3.34 -3.37 10.37
C GLU A 66 -4.14 -3.52 11.67
N ALA A 67 -3.72 -2.87 12.77
CA ALA A 67 -4.44 -2.89 14.04
C ALA A 67 -5.85 -2.29 13.94
N ARG A 68 -6.04 -1.25 13.12
CA ARG A 68 -7.37 -0.66 12.88
C ARG A 68 -8.27 -1.58 12.07
N SER A 69 -7.72 -2.37 11.15
CA SER A 69 -8.49 -3.35 10.37
C SER A 69 -8.97 -4.56 11.19
N THR A 70 -8.35 -4.82 12.34
CA THR A 70 -8.73 -5.95 13.22
C THR A 70 -9.66 -5.55 14.36
N SER A 71 -9.79 -4.26 14.69
CA SER A 71 -10.37 -3.83 15.96
C SER A 71 -11.87 -3.52 15.93
N GLU A 72 -12.46 -3.12 14.81
CA GLU A 72 -13.89 -2.78 14.78
C GLU A 72 -14.34 -2.63 13.33
N HIS A 73 -15.58 -3.08 13.09
CA HIS A 73 -16.34 -3.11 11.84
C HIS A 73 -16.25 -4.45 11.06
N GLU A 74 -17.38 -5.17 11.12
CA GLU A 74 -17.92 -5.85 9.93
C GLU A 74 -17.59 -4.98 8.71
N SER A 75 -16.76 -5.51 7.81
CA SER A 75 -16.30 -4.81 6.62
C SER A 75 -17.49 -4.33 5.79
N LEU A 76 -17.94 -3.10 6.02
CA LEU A 76 -18.88 -2.36 5.16
C LEU A 76 -18.20 -1.90 3.85
N PHE A 77 -16.88 -2.10 3.75
CA PHE A 77 -16.10 -1.79 2.56
C PHE A 77 -15.42 -3.06 2.06
N ALA A 78 -15.68 -3.40 0.79
CA ALA A 78 -15.00 -4.48 0.11
C ALA A 78 -13.51 -4.14 0.00
N ALA A 79 -12.64 -5.08 0.39
CA ALA A 79 -11.20 -4.95 0.22
C ALA A 79 -10.85 -5.00 -1.28
N VAL A 80 -10.77 -3.83 -1.92
CA VAL A 80 -10.25 -3.72 -3.29
C VAL A 80 -8.74 -3.94 -3.24
N ARG A 81 -8.31 -5.15 -3.61
CA ARG A 81 -6.90 -5.39 -3.94
C ARG A 81 -6.63 -4.80 -5.31
N VAL A 82 -5.97 -3.64 -5.34
CA VAL A 82 -5.33 -3.16 -6.57
C VAL A 82 -4.16 -4.09 -6.84
N ARG A 83 -4.35 -5.08 -7.72
CA ARG A 83 -3.21 -5.68 -8.42
C ARG A 83 -2.61 -4.55 -9.24
N CYS A 84 -1.45 -4.04 -8.84
CA CYS A 84 -0.59 -3.40 -9.82
C CYS A 84 -0.37 -4.46 -10.89
N ALA A 85 -1.01 -4.32 -12.05
CA ALA A 85 -0.59 -5.05 -13.22
C ALA A 85 0.90 -4.70 -13.39
N GLU A 86 1.77 -5.69 -13.25
CA GLU A 86 3.21 -5.58 -13.52
C GLU A 86 3.47 -5.39 -15.03
N GLU A 87 2.61 -4.64 -15.71
CA GLU A 87 2.64 -4.39 -17.15
C GLU A 87 2.49 -2.89 -17.42
N CYS A 88 3.30 -2.10 -16.71
CA CYS A 88 3.65 -0.75 -17.15
C CYS A 88 5.14 -0.50 -16.90
N SER A 89 6.00 -1.34 -17.47
CA SER A 89 7.44 -1.06 -17.59
C SER A 89 8.08 -1.58 -18.88
N ARG A 90 7.29 -1.89 -19.91
CA ARG A 90 7.80 -2.15 -21.26
C ARG A 90 6.84 -1.51 -22.24
N ASN A 91 6.93 -0.20 -22.42
CA ASN A 91 6.45 0.54 -23.60
C ASN A 91 7.02 1.96 -23.63
N ALA A 92 8.27 2.13 -23.17
CA ALA A 92 9.11 3.20 -23.69
C ALA A 92 9.89 2.58 -24.84
N THR A 93 9.81 3.19 -26.02
CA THR A 93 10.42 2.77 -27.30
C THR A 93 9.61 1.78 -28.15
N ALA A 94 8.61 2.30 -28.87
CA ALA A 94 8.42 2.08 -30.31
C ALA A 94 7.16 2.83 -30.78
N ILE A 95 7.36 4.03 -31.32
CA ILE A 95 6.39 4.69 -32.18
C ILE A 95 6.74 4.23 -33.60
N VAL A 96 6.07 3.19 -34.11
CA VAL A 96 5.90 2.96 -35.57
C VAL A 96 4.56 2.24 -35.78
N GLU A 97 3.87 2.73 -36.80
CA GLU A 97 2.50 2.48 -37.24
C GLU A 97 2.16 1.01 -37.51
N GLU A 98 0.98 0.54 -37.08
CA GLU A 98 0.07 -0.20 -37.97
C GLU A 98 -1.34 -0.34 -37.37
N ARG A 99 -2.32 -0.34 -38.27
CA ARG A 99 -3.76 -0.22 -38.04
C ARG A 99 -4.39 -1.48 -37.44
N ASP A 100 -5.57 -1.28 -36.84
CA ASP A 100 -6.63 -2.29 -36.62
C ASP A 100 -6.31 -3.48 -35.71
N ALA A 101 -6.31 -3.20 -34.40
CA ALA A 101 -6.96 -4.08 -33.43
C ALA A 101 -7.32 -3.26 -32.18
N VAL A 102 -8.46 -2.57 -32.22
CA VAL A 102 -9.12 -2.14 -30.98
C VAL A 102 -9.49 -3.41 -30.24
N SER A 103 -8.66 -3.80 -29.27
CA SER A 103 -9.08 -4.73 -28.24
C SER A 103 -10.23 -4.04 -27.51
N VAL A 104 -11.46 -4.38 -27.90
CA VAL A 104 -12.66 -3.96 -27.20
C VAL A 104 -12.54 -4.62 -25.83
N VAL A 105 -12.02 -3.87 -24.86
CA VAL A 105 -12.00 -4.28 -23.48
C VAL A 105 -13.46 -4.49 -23.11
N SER A 106 -13.88 -5.76 -23.04
CA SER A 106 -15.22 -6.14 -22.64
C SER A 106 -15.33 -5.93 -21.14
N CYS A 107 -15.39 -4.66 -20.71
CA CYS A 107 -15.58 -4.26 -19.33
C CYS A 107 -17.00 -4.65 -18.89
N THR A 108 -17.16 -5.90 -18.47
CA THR A 108 -18.39 -6.43 -17.89
C THR A 108 -18.26 -6.41 -16.38
N ILE A 109 -19.20 -5.77 -15.69
CA ILE A 109 -19.28 -5.80 -14.23
C ILE A 109 -20.02 -7.07 -13.84
N GLU A 110 -19.39 -7.96 -13.08
CA GLU A 110 -20.03 -9.16 -12.52
C GLU A 110 -20.29 -8.98 -11.04
N VAL A 111 -21.55 -9.16 -10.63
CA VAL A 111 -21.99 -9.04 -9.23
C VAL A 111 -22.63 -10.36 -8.83
N SER A 112 -22.06 -11.03 -7.83
CA SER A 112 -22.64 -12.24 -7.23
C SER A 112 -23.32 -11.90 -5.90
N ILE A 113 -24.57 -12.36 -5.73
CA ILE A 113 -25.34 -12.24 -4.49
C ILE A 113 -25.96 -13.61 -4.21
N ALA A 114 -25.51 -14.27 -3.14
CA ALA A 114 -25.87 -15.66 -2.83
C ALA A 114 -25.64 -16.61 -4.03
N ASP A 115 -26.72 -17.15 -4.59
CA ASP A 115 -26.74 -18.08 -5.73
C ASP A 115 -27.00 -17.39 -7.09
N ALA A 116 -27.24 -16.07 -7.10
CA ALA A 116 -27.49 -15.30 -8.32
C ALA A 116 -26.24 -14.52 -8.77
N THR A 117 -25.97 -14.55 -10.08
CA THR A 117 -24.90 -13.80 -10.72
C THR A 117 -25.46 -12.85 -11.77
N VAL A 118 -25.23 -11.54 -11.59
CA VAL A 118 -25.64 -10.49 -12.51
C VAL A 118 -24.43 -10.02 -13.31
N ARG A 119 -24.55 -10.00 -14.63
CA ARG A 119 -23.52 -9.48 -15.55
C ARG A 119 -24.03 -8.23 -16.25
N VAL A 120 -23.34 -7.12 -16.06
CA VAL A 120 -23.69 -5.82 -16.61
C VAL A 120 -22.64 -5.43 -17.65
N PRO A 121 -22.95 -5.50 -18.96
CA PRO A 121 -22.04 -5.03 -20.00
C PRO A 121 -21.96 -3.49 -20.00
N MET A 122 -20.88 -2.94 -20.55
CA MET A 122 -20.82 -1.49 -20.80
C MET A 122 -21.96 -1.03 -21.70
N GLY A 123 -22.66 0.03 -21.30
CA GLY A 123 -23.82 0.55 -22.02
C GLY A 123 -25.17 -0.05 -21.59
N ALA A 124 -25.19 -0.90 -20.55
CA ALA A 124 -26.45 -1.34 -19.96
C ALA A 124 -27.23 -0.15 -19.35
N ASP A 125 -28.51 -0.07 -19.71
CA ASP A 125 -29.39 0.97 -19.18
C ASP A 125 -29.64 0.77 -17.67
N SER A 126 -29.53 1.88 -16.93
CA SER A 126 -29.75 1.97 -15.50
C SER A 126 -31.14 1.47 -15.07
N ALA A 127 -32.18 1.68 -15.89
CA ALA A 127 -33.53 1.21 -15.58
C ALA A 127 -33.60 -0.33 -15.55
N THR A 128 -32.94 -0.98 -16.52
CA THR A 128 -32.87 -2.44 -16.63
C THR A 128 -32.09 -3.04 -15.46
N VAL A 129 -30.93 -2.46 -15.12
CA VAL A 129 -30.11 -2.92 -13.99
C VAL A 129 -30.87 -2.78 -12.67
N ASN A 130 -31.55 -1.65 -12.44
CA ASN A 130 -32.34 -1.44 -11.24
C ASN A 130 -33.56 -2.39 -11.15
N ALA A 131 -34.20 -2.71 -12.28
CA ALA A 131 -35.29 -3.66 -12.32
C ALA A 131 -34.82 -5.07 -11.89
N VAL A 132 -33.68 -5.53 -12.40
CA VAL A 132 -33.08 -6.82 -12.04
C VAL A 132 -32.70 -6.87 -10.56
N ILE A 133 -31.99 -5.85 -10.05
CA ILE A 133 -31.62 -5.78 -8.63
C ILE A 133 -32.87 -5.75 -7.73
N SER A 134 -33.90 -5.00 -8.12
CA SER A 134 -35.16 -4.92 -7.36
C SER A 134 -35.93 -6.24 -7.39
N ALA A 135 -35.88 -6.99 -8.49
CA ALA A 135 -36.47 -8.33 -8.57
C ALA A 135 -35.76 -9.30 -7.62
N LEU A 136 -34.42 -9.30 -7.61
CA LEU A 136 -33.62 -10.14 -6.71
C LEU A 136 -33.81 -9.81 -5.23
N ARG A 137 -34.08 -8.54 -4.89
CA ARG A 137 -34.40 -8.14 -3.51
C ARG A 137 -35.78 -8.62 -3.05
N ARG A 138 -36.74 -8.81 -3.96
CA ARG A 138 -38.11 -9.26 -3.65
C ARG A 138 -38.26 -10.77 -3.58
N SER A 139 -37.33 -11.52 -4.17
CA SER A 139 -37.32 -12.99 -4.10
C SER A 139 -36.70 -13.52 -2.81
N ARG A 140 -36.48 -12.66 -1.81
CA ARG A 140 -35.97 -12.99 -0.49
C ARG A 140 -37.00 -12.60 0.56
#